data_AF-A0A7S0C126-F1
#
_entry.id   AF-A0A7S0C126-F1
#
_cell.length_a   1.000
_cell.length_b   1.000
_cell.length_c   1.000
_cell.angle_alpha   90.00
_cell.angle_beta   90.00
_cell.angle_gamma   90.00
#
_symmetry.space_group_name_H-M   'P 1'
#
loop_
_entity.id
_entity.type
_entity.pdbx_description
1 polymer ?
#
loop_
_entity_poly.entity_id
_entity_poly.type
_entity_poly.pdbx_seq_one_letter_code
_entity_poly.pdbx_strand_id
1 'polypeptide(L)'
;LTDIFISDNKFSGTVPDAFSNLPQLKNLFIGENIFTGIIPPELCDRGLNKDFFAQNKNSSDVRDACDFIACPVGSKSLQEGHHGVHPCKKCGFEEVNFYVGATNCYVSDERAILSEFYQATNGDAWSENVLSWLDKNISYCMWEGVECNSKNEIVEISLSSSNLFGTISSSLGFLPQLKKLDLSDNKIYGDIPPELQYLPLETFDISGNMLRDDVHPRLCQMVGVNGNGLNGKVSCDYIACPSGTHNPLGHMYDSRACLPCLSDSTRYIGSKTCSPPKGASEEQSDLLTTVILALFTFFVVGFIMHREGRRAIHKYKTTSEEEVNEGENWMSEHVDASPDDIDALDAFCKETDTDRWLDIPKSEAKKMPHFLESQDSRRFHIDITTDKSSNMLNKNTSTQLENGAEDAWIDMPRII
;
A
#
# COMPACT_ATOMS: atom_id res chain seq x y z
N LEU A 1 -15.18 9.14 -21.63
CA LEU A 1 -14.68 8.09 -20.72
C LEU A 1 -15.71 6.98 -20.69
N THR A 2 -15.36 5.81 -21.21
CA THR A 2 -16.27 4.65 -21.39
C THR A 2 -16.02 3.54 -20.38
N ASP A 3 -14.79 3.46 -19.88
CA ASP A 3 -14.31 2.36 -19.05
C ASP A 3 -13.48 2.92 -17.90
N ILE A 4 -13.74 2.42 -16.69
CA ILE A 4 -12.95 2.70 -15.48
C ILE A 4 -12.61 1.35 -14.84
N PHE A 5 -11.32 1.06 -14.75
CA PHE A 5 -10.77 -0.13 -14.11
C PHE A 5 -9.87 0.32 -12.95
N ILE A 6 -10.40 0.26 -11.73
CA ILE A 6 -9.65 0.59 -10.51
C ILE A 6 -9.64 -0.57 -9.52
N SER A 7 -10.04 -1.77 -9.97
CA SER A 7 -9.95 -2.98 -9.17
C SER A 7 -8.54 -3.28 -8.68
N ASP A 8 -8.42 -4.06 -7.61
CA ASP A 8 -7.14 -4.54 -7.07
C ASP A 8 -6.22 -3.39 -6.62
N ASN A 9 -6.81 -2.46 -5.85
CA ASN A 9 -6.13 -1.28 -5.32
C ASN A 9 -6.44 -1.11 -3.82
N LYS A 10 -6.03 0.03 -3.24
CA LYS A 10 -6.28 0.39 -1.84
C LYS A 10 -7.17 1.63 -1.70
N PHE A 11 -8.05 1.89 -2.67
CA PHE A 11 -8.97 3.01 -2.58
C PHE A 11 -9.98 2.78 -1.45
N SER A 12 -10.17 3.80 -0.62
CA SER A 12 -11.03 3.80 0.57
C SER A 12 -12.18 4.79 0.44
N GLY A 13 -13.06 4.80 1.45
CA GLY A 13 -14.26 5.62 1.48
C GLY A 13 -15.42 4.98 0.72
N THR A 14 -16.43 5.78 0.35
CA THR A 14 -17.60 5.30 -0.37
C THR A 14 -17.44 5.43 -1.88
N VAL A 15 -18.12 4.59 -2.65
CA VAL A 15 -18.18 4.70 -4.11
C VAL A 15 -18.92 6.01 -4.49
N PRO A 16 -18.30 6.95 -5.22
CA PRO A 16 -18.94 8.23 -5.56
C PRO A 16 -20.11 8.07 -6.52
N ASP A 17 -21.23 8.73 -6.21
CA ASP A 17 -22.38 8.89 -7.10
C ASP A 17 -22.02 9.66 -8.39
N ALA A 18 -20.98 10.50 -8.35
CA ALA A 18 -20.48 11.29 -9.47
C ALA A 18 -20.13 10.45 -10.72
N PHE A 19 -19.83 9.15 -10.58
CA PHE A 19 -19.67 8.26 -11.73
C PHE A 19 -20.94 8.16 -12.58
N SER A 20 -22.12 8.43 -12.01
CA SER A 20 -23.40 8.45 -12.72
C SER A 20 -23.49 9.61 -13.72
N ASN A 21 -22.70 10.68 -13.53
CA ASN A 21 -22.63 11.85 -14.41
C ASN A 21 -21.79 11.60 -15.68
N LEU A 22 -21.16 10.44 -15.83
CA LEU A 22 -20.33 10.12 -17.00
C LEU A 22 -21.20 9.48 -18.11
N PRO A 23 -21.69 10.24 -19.11
CA PRO A 23 -22.78 9.78 -19.99
C PRO A 23 -22.41 8.56 -20.84
N GLN A 24 -21.12 8.39 -21.14
CA GLN A 24 -20.62 7.28 -21.96
C GLN A 24 -20.07 6.11 -21.15
N LEU A 25 -20.08 6.18 -19.80
CA LEU A 25 -19.56 5.09 -18.96
C LEU A 25 -20.41 3.84 -19.15
N LYS A 26 -19.75 2.74 -19.51
CA LYS A 26 -20.33 1.42 -19.72
C LYS A 26 -19.75 0.41 -18.74
N ASN A 27 -18.45 0.53 -18.48
CA ASN A 27 -17.71 -0.44 -17.69
C ASN A 27 -17.09 0.23 -16.47
N LEU A 28 -17.38 -0.31 -15.29
CA LEU A 28 -16.91 0.18 -14.00
C LEU A 28 -16.54 -1.00 -13.12
N PHE A 29 -15.24 -1.23 -12.96
CA PHE A 29 -14.69 -2.31 -12.13
C PHE A 29 -13.95 -1.71 -10.94
N ILE A 30 -14.51 -1.95 -9.75
CA ILE A 30 -14.05 -1.33 -8.50
C ILE A 30 -13.75 -2.32 -7.38
N GLY A 31 -14.01 -3.62 -7.57
CA GLY A 31 -13.80 -4.60 -6.52
C GLY A 31 -12.33 -4.83 -6.19
N GLU A 32 -12.04 -5.58 -5.14
CA GLU A 32 -10.69 -5.71 -4.57
C GLU A 32 -10.09 -4.34 -4.20
N ASN A 33 -10.91 -3.50 -3.56
CA ASN A 33 -10.53 -2.27 -2.90
C ASN A 33 -11.02 -2.30 -1.44
N ILE A 34 -10.79 -1.23 -0.70
CA ILE A 34 -11.32 -1.03 0.66
C ILE A 34 -12.49 -0.03 0.65
N PHE A 35 -13.28 -0.03 -0.43
CA PHE A 35 -14.50 0.78 -0.52
C PHE A 35 -15.58 0.24 0.42
N THR A 36 -16.26 1.13 1.11
CA THR A 36 -17.31 0.80 2.08
C THR A 36 -18.64 1.47 1.72
N GLY A 37 -19.68 1.16 2.48
CA GLY A 37 -21.04 1.63 2.20
C GLY A 37 -21.76 0.76 1.18
N ILE A 38 -22.50 1.40 0.27
CA ILE A 38 -23.30 0.74 -0.78
C ILE A 38 -22.90 1.29 -2.13
N ILE A 39 -23.19 0.55 -3.20
CA ILE A 39 -23.18 1.14 -4.55
C ILE A 39 -24.31 2.18 -4.62
N PRO A 40 -24.01 3.44 -5.00
CA PRO A 40 -25.04 4.45 -5.23
C PRO A 40 -26.13 3.92 -6.17
N PRO A 41 -27.42 3.98 -5.79
CA PRO A 41 -28.52 3.46 -6.60
C PRO A 41 -28.54 4.01 -8.03
N GLU A 42 -28.11 5.27 -8.19
CA GLU A 42 -28.00 5.96 -9.48
C GLU A 42 -27.05 5.27 -10.46
N LEU A 43 -26.08 4.48 -9.96
CA LEU A 43 -25.18 3.68 -10.79
C LEU A 43 -25.81 2.35 -11.21
N CYS A 44 -26.61 1.75 -10.35
CA CYS A 44 -27.23 0.44 -10.60
C CYS A 44 -28.19 0.51 -11.79
N ASP A 45 -28.95 1.60 -11.91
CA ASP A 45 -29.92 1.79 -12.99
C ASP A 45 -29.27 2.04 -14.36
N ARG A 46 -27.97 2.36 -14.41
CA ARG A 46 -27.26 2.63 -15.67
C ARG A 46 -26.91 1.40 -16.48
N GLY A 47 -27.04 0.21 -15.87
CA GLY A 47 -26.70 -1.03 -16.55
C GLY A 47 -25.23 -1.17 -16.87
N LEU A 48 -24.38 -0.68 -15.98
CA LEU A 48 -22.93 -0.87 -16.05
C LEU A 48 -22.58 -2.36 -16.02
N ASN A 49 -21.54 -2.73 -16.76
CA ASN A 49 -21.01 -4.09 -16.88
C ASN A 49 -22.00 -5.16 -17.39
N LYS A 50 -23.23 -4.80 -17.81
CA LYS A 50 -24.26 -5.76 -18.25
C LYS A 50 -23.77 -6.69 -19.37
N ASP A 51 -22.98 -6.16 -20.30
CA ASP A 51 -22.48 -6.90 -21.47
C ASP A 51 -21.47 -7.99 -21.07
N PHE A 52 -20.69 -7.78 -20.01
CA PHE A 52 -19.71 -8.76 -19.51
C PHE A 52 -20.38 -10.01 -18.93
N PHE A 53 -21.56 -9.87 -18.34
CA PHE A 53 -22.19 -10.94 -17.56
C PHE A 53 -23.49 -11.48 -18.19
N ALA A 54 -23.82 -11.05 -19.42
CA ALA A 54 -25.03 -11.43 -20.15
C ALA A 54 -25.04 -12.89 -20.65
N GLN A 55 -23.91 -13.60 -20.64
CA GLN A 55 -23.79 -14.94 -21.25
C GLN A 55 -24.38 -16.11 -20.41
N ASN A 56 -24.77 -15.88 -19.15
CA ASN A 56 -25.33 -16.91 -18.27
C ASN A 56 -26.86 -16.81 -18.08
N LYS A 57 -27.63 -16.80 -19.17
CA LYS A 57 -29.12 -16.69 -19.15
C LYS A 57 -29.87 -17.84 -18.45
N ASN A 58 -29.18 -18.88 -17.96
CA ASN A 58 -29.80 -20.07 -17.38
C ASN A 58 -29.89 -20.08 -15.84
N SER A 59 -29.42 -19.05 -15.11
CA SER A 59 -29.71 -18.98 -13.67
C SER A 59 -31.02 -18.23 -13.43
N SER A 60 -31.90 -18.86 -12.66
CA SER A 60 -33.14 -18.28 -12.12
C SER A 60 -32.89 -17.19 -11.07
N ASP A 61 -31.66 -16.67 -10.99
CA ASP A 61 -31.28 -15.65 -10.01
C ASP A 61 -31.79 -14.29 -10.46
N VAL A 62 -32.56 -13.65 -9.58
CA VAL A 62 -32.93 -12.25 -9.72
C VAL A 62 -31.65 -11.44 -9.53
N ARG A 63 -31.01 -11.06 -10.63
CA ARG A 63 -29.77 -10.29 -10.60
C ARG A 63 -30.06 -8.87 -10.16
N ASP A 64 -29.50 -8.45 -9.04
CA ASP A 64 -29.47 -7.03 -8.68
C ASP A 64 -28.56 -6.31 -9.70
N ALA A 65 -29.03 -5.17 -10.23
CA ALA A 65 -28.26 -4.39 -11.18
C ALA A 65 -26.97 -3.84 -10.56
N CYS A 66 -26.96 -3.64 -9.23
CA CYS A 66 -25.78 -3.22 -8.48
C CYS A 66 -24.69 -4.30 -8.44
N ASP A 67 -25.06 -5.58 -8.40
CA ASP A 67 -24.12 -6.70 -8.28
C ASP A 67 -23.21 -6.83 -9.51
N PHE A 68 -23.62 -6.28 -10.66
CA PHE A 68 -22.76 -6.19 -11.83
C PHE A 68 -21.61 -5.20 -11.67
N ILE A 69 -21.75 -4.20 -10.79
CA ILE A 69 -20.71 -3.22 -10.48
C ILE A 69 -19.76 -3.78 -9.43
N ALA A 70 -20.32 -4.34 -8.34
CA ALA A 70 -19.58 -4.99 -7.27
C ALA A 70 -20.54 -5.73 -6.34
N CYS A 71 -20.08 -6.84 -5.76
CA CYS A 71 -20.82 -7.55 -4.73
C CYS A 71 -21.01 -6.70 -3.48
N PRO A 72 -22.18 -6.74 -2.84
CA PRO A 72 -22.46 -5.93 -1.67
C PRO A 72 -21.63 -6.40 -0.47
N VAL A 73 -21.47 -5.48 0.49
CA VAL A 73 -20.96 -5.77 1.83
C VAL A 73 -21.66 -7.00 2.43
N GLY A 74 -20.91 -7.84 3.11
CA GLY A 74 -21.37 -9.12 3.66
C GLY A 74 -21.47 -10.24 2.63
N SER A 75 -20.97 -10.03 1.41
CA SER A 75 -20.89 -11.06 0.37
C SER A 75 -19.55 -11.01 -0.37
N LYS A 76 -19.19 -12.10 -1.04
CA LYS A 76 -18.01 -12.20 -1.90
C LYS A 76 -18.36 -12.64 -3.30
N SER A 77 -17.57 -12.23 -4.28
CA SER A 77 -17.62 -12.82 -5.62
C SER A 77 -17.19 -14.29 -5.58
N LEU A 78 -17.90 -15.15 -6.31
CA LEU A 78 -17.66 -16.60 -6.35
C LEU A 78 -16.60 -17.04 -7.36
N GLN A 79 -16.20 -16.18 -8.30
CA GLN A 79 -15.32 -16.55 -9.41
C GLN A 79 -14.03 -15.73 -9.38
N GLU A 80 -12.89 -16.43 -9.36
CA GLU A 80 -11.58 -15.81 -9.56
C GLU A 80 -11.55 -15.07 -10.90
N GLY A 81 -11.03 -13.82 -10.91
CA GLY A 81 -10.98 -12.98 -12.11
C GLY A 81 -12.24 -12.14 -12.39
N HIS A 82 -13.27 -12.21 -11.55
CA HIS A 82 -14.45 -11.33 -11.65
C HIS A 82 -14.28 -10.01 -10.89
N HIS A 83 -13.10 -9.77 -10.30
CA HIS A 83 -12.74 -8.50 -9.64
C HIS A 83 -13.83 -7.97 -8.70
N GLY A 84 -14.42 -8.86 -7.91
CA GLY A 84 -15.42 -8.48 -6.90
C GLY A 84 -16.86 -8.36 -7.39
N VAL A 85 -17.18 -8.66 -8.65
CA VAL A 85 -18.56 -8.54 -9.16
C VAL A 85 -19.31 -9.87 -9.17
N HIS A 86 -20.59 -9.86 -9.50
CA HIS A 86 -21.46 -11.04 -9.64
C HIS A 86 -20.78 -12.25 -10.32
N PRO A 87 -21.02 -13.50 -9.88
CA PRO A 87 -22.02 -13.93 -8.89
C PRO A 87 -21.57 -13.74 -7.43
N CYS A 88 -22.48 -13.20 -6.62
CA CYS A 88 -22.23 -12.87 -5.22
C CYS A 88 -22.76 -13.96 -4.29
N LYS A 89 -21.97 -14.33 -3.29
CA LYS A 89 -22.34 -15.26 -2.23
C LYS A 89 -22.18 -14.58 -0.88
N LYS A 90 -23.24 -14.59 -0.07
CA LYS A 90 -23.17 -14.12 1.32
C LYS A 90 -22.08 -14.85 2.10
N CYS A 91 -21.38 -14.12 2.96
CA CYS A 91 -20.39 -14.68 3.86
C CYS A 91 -21.02 -15.73 4.79
N GLY A 92 -20.20 -16.69 5.26
CA GLY A 92 -20.61 -17.72 6.21
C GLY A 92 -20.99 -17.17 7.59
N PHE A 93 -21.45 -18.06 8.48
CA PHE A 93 -22.00 -17.73 9.81
C PHE A 93 -21.02 -17.02 10.77
N GLU A 94 -19.73 -17.01 10.46
CA GLU A 94 -18.64 -16.35 11.24
C GLU A 94 -17.67 -15.57 10.33
N GLU A 95 -17.98 -15.52 9.04
CA GLU A 95 -17.17 -14.79 8.08
C GLU A 95 -17.77 -13.41 7.88
N VAL A 96 -16.90 -12.42 7.74
CA VAL A 96 -17.26 -11.05 7.47
C VAL A 96 -16.58 -10.56 6.20
N ASN A 97 -17.30 -9.74 5.45
CA ASN A 97 -16.73 -8.88 4.43
C ASN A 97 -17.39 -7.52 4.60
N PHE A 98 -16.61 -6.46 4.69
CA PHE A 98 -17.11 -5.10 4.88
C PHE A 98 -16.87 -4.20 3.68
N TYR A 99 -16.23 -4.74 2.65
CA TYR A 99 -15.84 -4.02 1.45
C TYR A 99 -16.74 -4.37 0.29
N VAL A 100 -17.13 -3.33 -0.44
CA VAL A 100 -17.86 -3.47 -1.68
C VAL A 100 -16.94 -4.11 -2.71
N GLY A 101 -17.39 -5.22 -3.30
CA GLY A 101 -16.65 -5.95 -4.31
C GLY A 101 -15.48 -6.77 -3.79
N ALA A 102 -15.59 -7.36 -2.61
CA ALA A 102 -14.59 -8.34 -2.17
C ALA A 102 -14.77 -9.69 -2.89
N THR A 103 -13.67 -10.42 -3.07
CA THR A 103 -13.62 -11.80 -3.54
C THR A 103 -13.49 -12.81 -2.39
N ASN A 104 -13.23 -12.32 -1.17
CA ASN A 104 -13.08 -13.14 0.02
C ASN A 104 -13.95 -12.64 1.17
N CYS A 105 -14.29 -13.57 2.06
CA CYS A 105 -14.78 -13.25 3.39
C CYS A 105 -13.76 -13.84 4.36
N TYR A 106 -13.56 -13.17 5.48
CA TYR A 106 -12.55 -13.52 6.45
C TYR A 106 -13.21 -13.84 7.78
N VAL A 107 -12.67 -14.82 8.50
CA VAL A 107 -12.98 -14.94 9.94
C VAL A 107 -12.32 -13.73 10.61
N SER A 108 -13.07 -12.97 11.39
CA SER A 108 -12.51 -11.79 12.08
C SER A 108 -11.43 -12.25 13.06
N ASP A 109 -10.16 -12.00 12.72
CA ASP A 109 -9.04 -12.19 13.64
C ASP A 109 -8.92 -10.91 14.48
N GLU A 110 -9.67 -10.86 15.57
CA GLU A 110 -9.72 -9.72 16.49
C GLU A 110 -8.33 -9.34 17.03
N ARG A 111 -7.43 -10.33 17.20
CA ARG A 111 -6.04 -10.07 17.58
C ARG A 111 -5.26 -9.35 16.49
N ALA A 112 -5.44 -9.75 15.23
CA ALA A 112 -4.81 -9.07 14.10
C ALA A 112 -5.30 -7.62 13.98
N ILE A 113 -6.61 -7.38 14.17
CA ILE A 113 -7.21 -6.05 14.19
C ILE A 113 -6.57 -5.18 15.28
N LEU A 114 -6.48 -5.68 16.51
CA LEU A 114 -5.82 -4.96 17.59
C LEU A 114 -4.32 -4.72 17.30
N SER A 115 -3.63 -5.68 16.68
CA SER A 115 -2.21 -5.54 16.33
C SER A 115 -1.99 -4.45 15.28
N GLU A 116 -2.89 -4.34 14.30
CA GLU A 116 -2.88 -3.27 13.30
C GLU A 116 -3.17 -1.92 13.96
N PHE A 117 -4.17 -1.85 14.84
CA PHE A 117 -4.48 -0.62 15.58
C PHE A 117 -3.31 -0.15 16.45
N TYR A 118 -2.63 -1.07 17.13
CA TYR A 118 -1.41 -0.81 17.89
C TYR A 118 -0.33 -0.19 16.99
N GLN A 119 -0.08 -0.75 15.82
CA GLN A 119 0.90 -0.20 14.87
C GLN A 119 0.48 1.18 14.32
N ALA A 120 -0.80 1.32 13.96
CA ALA A 120 -1.36 2.54 13.38
C ALA A 120 -1.33 3.74 14.34
N THR A 121 -1.23 3.49 15.64
CA THR A 121 -1.23 4.52 16.70
C THR A 121 0.06 4.56 17.51
N ASN A 122 1.15 4.04 16.93
CA ASN A 122 2.50 4.06 17.50
C ASN A 122 2.57 3.43 18.90
N GLY A 123 2.06 2.20 19.00
CA GLY A 123 1.95 1.39 20.22
C GLY A 123 3.19 1.33 21.10
N ASP A 124 4.37 1.28 20.49
CA ASP A 124 5.65 1.21 21.21
C ASP A 124 5.94 2.47 22.04
N ALA A 125 5.26 3.59 21.74
CA ALA A 125 5.38 4.87 22.43
C ALA A 125 4.15 5.20 23.30
N TRP A 126 3.20 4.27 23.45
CA TRP A 126 2.12 4.42 24.41
C TRP A 126 2.71 4.54 25.83
N SER A 127 1.94 5.08 26.77
CA SER A 127 2.43 5.25 28.15
C SER A 127 2.97 3.93 28.73
N GLU A 128 4.03 3.99 29.55
CA GLU A 128 4.74 2.83 30.15
C GLU A 128 3.84 1.81 30.90
N ASN A 129 2.56 2.14 31.10
CA ASN A 129 1.58 1.31 31.79
C ASN A 129 0.78 0.36 30.86
N VAL A 130 0.88 0.48 29.52
CA VAL A 130 0.16 -0.44 28.62
C VAL A 130 1.01 -1.69 28.36
N LEU A 131 1.07 -2.58 29.36
CA LEU A 131 1.78 -3.85 29.25
C LEU A 131 0.97 -4.88 28.44
N SER A 132 1.65 -5.89 27.89
CA SER A 132 1.09 -7.10 27.26
C SER A 132 0.57 -7.02 25.83
N TRP A 133 0.42 -5.84 25.22
CA TRP A 133 0.06 -5.75 23.80
C TRP A 133 1.10 -6.47 22.93
N LEU A 134 0.62 -7.13 21.87
CA LEU A 134 1.41 -7.99 20.97
C LEU A 134 2.01 -9.27 21.61
N ASP A 135 1.87 -9.51 22.91
CA ASP A 135 2.30 -10.79 23.49
C ASP A 135 1.45 -11.93 22.91
N LYS A 136 2.09 -12.87 22.24
CA LYS A 136 1.43 -14.02 21.59
C LYS A 136 0.99 -15.10 22.56
N ASN A 137 1.50 -15.08 23.79
CA ASN A 137 1.22 -16.11 24.81
C ASN A 137 0.06 -15.74 25.74
N ILE A 138 -0.40 -14.49 25.69
CA ILE A 138 -1.47 -13.97 26.54
C ILE A 138 -2.72 -13.77 25.67
N SER A 139 -3.92 -14.06 26.19
CA SER A 139 -5.15 -13.73 25.47
C SER A 139 -5.25 -12.21 25.27
N TYR A 140 -5.71 -11.76 24.10
CA TYR A 140 -5.93 -10.32 23.87
C TYR A 140 -6.99 -9.73 24.81
N CYS A 141 -7.87 -10.55 25.37
CA CYS A 141 -8.82 -10.16 26.42
C CYS A 141 -8.16 -9.79 27.75
N MET A 142 -6.85 -10.01 27.91
CA MET A 142 -6.07 -9.57 29.06
C MET A 142 -5.14 -8.41 28.71
N TRP A 143 -5.19 -7.90 27.48
CA TRP A 143 -4.44 -6.70 27.12
C TRP A 143 -5.05 -5.50 27.81
N GLU A 144 -4.19 -4.60 28.28
CA GLU A 144 -4.62 -3.39 28.97
C GLU A 144 -5.60 -2.60 28.09
N GLY A 145 -6.73 -2.20 28.67
CA GLY A 145 -7.79 -1.49 27.96
C GLY A 145 -8.70 -2.36 27.09
N VAL A 146 -8.55 -3.69 27.06
CA VAL A 146 -9.43 -4.60 26.28
C VAL A 146 -10.31 -5.42 27.21
N GLU A 147 -11.63 -5.37 27.01
CA GLU A 147 -12.59 -6.27 27.67
C GLU A 147 -13.24 -7.20 26.65
N CYS A 148 -13.36 -8.48 27.00
CA CYS A 148 -14.08 -9.47 26.21
C CYS A 148 -15.29 -10.02 26.96
N ASN A 149 -16.28 -10.48 26.19
CA ASN A 149 -17.41 -11.23 26.75
C ASN A 149 -17.03 -12.68 27.13
N SER A 150 -18.00 -13.45 27.62
CA SER A 150 -17.82 -14.86 28.01
C SER A 150 -17.43 -15.82 26.88
N LYS A 151 -17.51 -15.37 25.61
CA LYS A 151 -17.07 -16.12 24.41
C LYS A 151 -15.69 -15.68 23.91
N ASN A 152 -15.00 -14.81 24.65
CA ASN A 152 -13.74 -14.17 24.27
C ASN A 152 -13.84 -13.25 23.05
N GLU A 153 -15.00 -12.66 22.78
CA GLU A 153 -15.14 -11.64 21.71
C GLU A 153 -14.96 -10.24 22.33
N ILE A 154 -14.24 -9.35 21.66
CA ILE A 154 -13.97 -7.99 22.16
C ILE A 154 -15.28 -7.19 22.25
N VAL A 155 -15.56 -6.63 23.43
CA VAL A 155 -16.73 -5.79 23.70
C VAL A 155 -16.39 -4.35 24.08
N GLU A 156 -15.18 -4.10 24.58
CA GLU A 156 -14.73 -2.77 24.99
C GLU A 156 -13.24 -2.58 24.68
N ILE A 157 -12.92 -1.41 24.13
CA ILE A 157 -11.56 -0.89 23.99
C ILE A 157 -11.55 0.48 24.68
N SER A 158 -10.79 0.61 25.76
CA SER A 158 -10.65 1.81 26.57
C SER A 158 -9.17 2.17 26.73
N LEU A 159 -8.71 3.13 25.92
CA LEU A 159 -7.33 3.59 25.84
C LEU A 159 -7.24 5.11 25.99
N SER A 160 -8.12 5.69 26.80
CA SER A 160 -8.15 7.12 27.10
C SER A 160 -6.82 7.57 27.71
N SER A 161 -6.27 8.71 27.28
CA SER A 161 -5.03 9.27 27.84
C SER A 161 -3.80 8.34 27.79
N SER A 162 -3.76 7.39 26.85
CA SER A 162 -2.68 6.40 26.72
C SER A 162 -1.53 6.83 25.79
N ASN A 163 -1.47 8.11 25.40
CA ASN A 163 -0.49 8.70 24.47
C ASN A 163 -0.53 8.13 23.04
N LEU A 164 -1.69 7.64 22.57
CA LEU A 164 -1.85 7.15 21.20
C LEU A 164 -1.52 8.27 20.20
N PHE A 165 -0.67 7.98 19.21
CA PHE A 165 -0.28 8.92 18.16
C PHE A 165 -0.34 8.24 16.79
N GLY A 166 -1.17 8.75 15.89
CA GLY A 166 -1.43 8.12 14.60
C GLY A 166 -2.88 8.27 14.17
N THR A 167 -3.40 7.28 13.44
CA THR A 167 -4.78 7.28 12.92
C THR A 167 -5.61 6.15 13.52
N ILE A 168 -6.93 6.30 13.59
CA ILE A 168 -7.84 5.20 13.91
C ILE A 168 -7.82 4.22 12.73
N SER A 169 -7.47 2.95 12.92
CA SER A 169 -7.55 1.97 11.84
C SER A 169 -9.01 1.65 11.51
N SER A 170 -9.33 1.61 10.22
CA SER A 170 -10.65 1.18 9.73
C SER A 170 -10.99 -0.25 10.11
N SER A 171 -9.98 -1.10 10.40
CA SER A 171 -10.20 -2.48 10.80
C SER A 171 -10.88 -2.63 12.16
N LEU A 172 -10.85 -1.60 13.01
CA LEU A 172 -11.66 -1.58 14.24
C LEU A 172 -13.15 -1.71 13.96
N GLY A 173 -13.63 -1.26 12.78
CA GLY A 173 -15.02 -1.43 12.35
C GLY A 173 -15.45 -2.89 12.16
N PHE A 174 -14.52 -3.84 12.30
CA PHE A 174 -14.72 -5.27 12.04
C PHE A 174 -14.73 -6.13 13.31
N LEU A 175 -14.86 -5.50 14.47
CA LEU A 175 -15.02 -6.15 15.78
C LEU A 175 -16.53 -6.32 16.08
N PRO A 176 -17.14 -7.48 15.76
CA PRO A 176 -18.60 -7.62 15.66
C PRO A 176 -19.35 -7.39 16.98
N GLN A 177 -18.66 -7.47 18.13
CA GLN A 177 -19.25 -7.30 19.45
C GLN A 177 -18.80 -6.00 20.16
N LEU A 178 -18.01 -5.14 19.50
CA LEU A 178 -17.48 -3.92 20.14
C LEU A 178 -18.61 -2.93 20.44
N LYS A 179 -18.92 -2.79 21.73
CA LYS A 179 -19.95 -1.90 22.26
C LYS A 179 -19.38 -0.58 22.78
N LYS A 180 -18.13 -0.57 23.23
CA LYS A 180 -17.52 0.63 23.79
C LYS A 180 -16.15 0.87 23.19
N LEU A 181 -15.93 2.09 22.72
CA LEU A 181 -14.65 2.55 22.20
C LEU A 181 -14.33 3.93 22.79
N ASP A 182 -13.40 3.98 23.74
CA ASP A 182 -12.88 5.21 24.33
C ASP A 182 -11.41 5.40 23.93
N LEU A 183 -11.19 6.38 23.06
CA LEU A 183 -9.89 6.82 22.58
C LEU A 183 -9.61 8.28 22.99
N SER A 184 -10.36 8.81 23.95
CA SER A 184 -10.32 10.22 24.32
C SER A 184 -8.97 10.66 24.89
N ASP A 185 -8.68 11.96 24.79
CA ASP A 185 -7.48 12.60 25.33
C ASP A 185 -6.15 11.99 24.85
N ASN A 186 -6.09 11.64 23.57
CA ASN A 186 -4.88 11.16 22.89
C ASN A 186 -4.38 12.17 21.84
N LYS A 187 -3.43 11.74 21.01
CA LYS A 187 -2.84 12.53 19.91
C LYS A 187 -3.19 11.92 18.55
N ILE A 188 -4.38 11.34 18.43
CA ILE A 188 -4.86 10.74 17.19
C ILE A 188 -5.22 11.86 16.20
N TYR A 189 -4.84 11.70 14.94
CA TYR A 189 -5.12 12.63 13.84
C TYR A 189 -5.73 11.90 12.64
N GLY A 190 -6.11 12.66 11.62
CA GLY A 190 -6.83 12.14 10.45
C GLY A 190 -8.33 12.14 10.71
N ASP A 191 -9.03 11.21 10.07
CA ASP A 191 -10.50 11.20 10.02
C ASP A 191 -11.05 10.03 10.85
N ILE A 192 -12.34 10.08 11.16
CA ILE A 192 -13.04 8.95 11.78
C ILE A 192 -13.37 7.93 10.68
N PRO A 193 -12.89 6.68 10.77
CA PRO A 193 -13.19 5.67 9.76
C PRO A 193 -14.70 5.41 9.68
N PRO A 194 -15.33 5.54 8.50
CA PRO A 194 -16.76 5.28 8.34
C PRO A 194 -17.13 3.82 8.66
N GLU A 195 -16.18 2.90 8.65
CA GLU A 195 -16.35 1.49 9.01
C GLU A 195 -16.85 1.28 10.43
N LEU A 196 -16.57 2.24 11.34
CA LEU A 196 -17.09 2.18 12.71
C LEU A 196 -18.63 2.17 12.76
N GLN A 197 -19.31 2.52 11.66
CA GLN A 197 -20.78 2.46 11.54
C GLN A 197 -21.35 1.04 11.59
N TYR A 198 -20.52 0.02 11.37
CA TYR A 198 -20.94 -1.38 11.40
C TYR A 198 -20.93 -1.98 12.81
N LEU A 199 -20.38 -1.26 13.77
CA LEU A 199 -20.23 -1.73 15.14
C LEU A 199 -21.52 -1.52 15.95
N PRO A 200 -21.84 -2.40 16.91
CA PRO A 200 -22.93 -2.21 17.84
C PRO A 200 -22.56 -1.24 18.98
N LEU A 201 -21.97 -0.07 18.67
CA LEU A 201 -21.49 0.87 19.68
C LEU A 201 -22.64 1.45 20.52
N GLU A 202 -22.49 1.31 21.84
CA GLU A 202 -23.28 1.90 22.92
C GLU A 202 -22.52 3.07 23.59
N THR A 203 -21.21 3.16 23.40
CA THR A 203 -20.39 4.28 23.87
C THR A 203 -19.23 4.50 22.91
N PHE A 204 -19.03 5.76 22.50
CA PHE A 204 -17.92 6.15 21.64
C PHE A 204 -17.40 7.51 22.10
N ASP A 205 -16.15 7.57 22.53
CA ASP A 205 -15.52 8.83 22.90
C ASP A 205 -14.18 8.97 22.17
N ILE A 206 -14.08 10.04 21.38
CA ILE A 206 -12.89 10.44 20.62
C ILE A 206 -12.44 11.86 20.99
N SER A 207 -13.08 12.46 21.99
CA SER A 207 -12.85 13.85 22.38
C SER A 207 -11.39 14.11 22.78
N GLY A 208 -10.93 15.35 22.59
CA GLY A 208 -9.57 15.72 23.00
C GLY A 208 -8.45 15.20 22.10
N ASN A 209 -8.77 14.75 20.88
CA ASN A 209 -7.79 14.36 19.85
C ASN A 209 -7.54 15.48 18.81
N MET A 210 -6.72 15.20 17.80
CA MET A 210 -6.42 16.06 16.64
C MET A 210 -7.14 15.60 15.37
N LEU A 211 -8.33 15.02 15.52
CA LEU A 211 -9.16 14.54 14.42
C LEU A 211 -9.71 15.72 13.61
N ARG A 212 -9.73 15.55 12.29
CA ARG A 212 -10.21 16.53 11.33
C ARG A 212 -11.44 15.97 10.60
N ASP A 213 -11.97 16.78 9.69
CA ASP A 213 -13.17 16.49 8.91
C ASP A 213 -14.42 16.22 9.78
N ASP A 214 -15.54 15.92 9.13
CA ASP A 214 -16.83 15.78 9.79
C ASP A 214 -17.10 14.32 10.23
N VAL A 215 -17.92 14.15 11.27
CA VAL A 215 -18.40 12.82 11.66
C VAL A 215 -19.29 12.24 10.56
N HIS A 216 -18.99 11.02 10.12
CA HIS A 216 -19.77 10.38 9.05
C HIS A 216 -21.27 10.32 9.39
N PRO A 217 -22.20 10.72 8.50
CA PRO A 217 -23.62 10.88 8.82
C PRO A 217 -24.30 9.64 9.41
N ARG A 218 -23.86 8.43 9.01
CA ARG A 218 -24.38 7.19 9.58
C ARG A 218 -23.96 6.95 11.02
N LEU A 219 -22.75 7.37 11.42
CA LEU A 219 -22.32 7.33 12.81
C LEU A 219 -23.23 8.21 13.67
N CYS A 220 -23.57 9.40 13.17
CA CYS A 220 -24.47 10.33 13.87
C CYS A 220 -25.88 9.78 14.07
N GLN A 221 -26.29 8.78 13.29
CA GLN A 221 -27.61 8.13 13.38
C GLN A 221 -27.60 6.88 14.30
N MET A 222 -26.44 6.43 14.76
CA MET A 222 -26.35 5.26 15.64
C MET A 222 -26.98 5.57 17.00
N VAL A 223 -28.06 4.86 17.32
CA VAL A 223 -28.87 5.06 18.54
C VAL A 223 -28.02 4.97 19.81
N GLY A 224 -27.07 4.02 19.85
CA GLY A 224 -26.22 3.81 21.02
C GLY A 224 -25.24 4.94 21.27
N VAL A 225 -24.90 5.75 20.27
CA VAL A 225 -23.80 6.73 20.36
C VAL A 225 -24.31 8.18 20.42
N ASN A 226 -25.39 8.50 19.71
CA ASN A 226 -25.90 9.86 19.58
C ASN A 226 -26.84 10.31 20.72
N GLY A 227 -26.58 9.87 21.96
CA GLY A 227 -27.36 10.28 23.13
C GLY A 227 -28.80 9.77 23.16
N ASN A 228 -29.05 8.55 22.64
CA ASN A 228 -30.35 7.87 22.57
C ASN A 228 -31.43 8.55 21.71
N GLY A 229 -31.07 9.54 20.88
CA GLY A 229 -32.09 10.31 20.16
C GLY A 229 -33.17 10.87 21.10
N LEU A 230 -32.80 11.32 22.30
CA LEU A 230 -33.73 11.93 23.26
C LEU A 230 -34.50 13.05 22.54
N ASN A 231 -35.77 12.77 22.21
CA ASN A 231 -36.72 13.59 21.43
C ASN A 231 -36.63 13.53 19.89
N GLY A 232 -36.01 12.51 19.29
CA GLY A 232 -35.94 12.30 17.83
C GLY A 232 -34.94 13.21 17.12
N LYS A 233 -34.03 13.86 17.85
CA LYS A 233 -33.05 14.78 17.29
C LYS A 233 -31.70 14.08 17.09
N VAL A 234 -31.41 13.72 15.85
CA VAL A 234 -30.11 13.20 15.41
C VAL A 234 -29.13 14.37 15.32
N SER A 235 -28.00 14.30 16.03
CA SER A 235 -26.91 15.28 15.88
C SER A 235 -25.55 14.60 16.01
N CYS A 236 -24.62 14.97 15.12
CA CYS A 236 -23.22 14.57 15.22
C CYS A 236 -22.52 15.20 16.44
N ASP A 237 -23.06 16.29 16.99
CA ASP A 237 -22.48 16.98 18.13
C ASP A 237 -22.40 16.08 19.37
N TYR A 238 -23.27 15.07 19.49
CA TYR A 238 -23.22 14.07 20.57
C TYR A 238 -21.99 13.16 20.51
N ILE A 239 -21.37 13.03 19.32
CA ILE A 239 -20.14 12.26 19.13
C ILE A 239 -18.93 13.19 19.27
N ALA A 240 -18.97 14.34 18.61
CA ALA A 240 -17.88 15.29 18.60
C ALA A 240 -18.41 16.70 18.28
N CYS A 241 -17.97 17.69 19.05
CA CYS A 241 -18.21 19.08 18.71
C CYS A 241 -17.60 19.41 17.34
N PRO A 242 -18.30 20.15 16.48
CA PRO A 242 -17.79 20.49 15.15
C PRO A 242 -16.54 21.37 15.25
N SER A 243 -15.75 21.37 14.17
CA SER A 243 -14.55 22.21 14.06
C SER A 243 -14.87 23.69 14.33
N GLY A 244 -13.96 24.39 15.01
CA GLY A 244 -14.17 25.76 15.48
C GLY A 244 -15.09 25.90 16.70
N THR A 245 -15.59 24.79 17.27
CA THR A 245 -16.37 24.80 18.51
C THR A 245 -15.76 23.90 19.56
N HIS A 246 -16.16 24.09 20.82
CA HIS A 246 -15.67 23.30 21.94
C HIS A 246 -16.74 23.06 22.99
N ASN A 247 -16.53 22.04 23.81
CA ASN A 247 -17.29 21.75 25.02
C ASN A 247 -16.33 21.08 26.00
N PRO A 248 -16.40 21.25 27.34
CA PRO A 248 -15.51 20.56 28.26
C PRO A 248 -15.46 19.02 28.12
N LEU A 249 -16.52 18.39 27.59
CA LEU A 249 -16.55 16.96 27.25
C LEU A 249 -16.05 16.65 25.83
N GLY A 250 -15.89 17.68 24.99
CA GLY A 250 -15.57 17.58 23.57
C GLY A 250 -16.76 17.19 22.70
N HIS A 251 -17.90 16.87 23.28
CA HIS A 251 -19.16 16.59 22.61
C HIS A 251 -20.32 17.18 23.40
N MET A 252 -21.48 17.24 22.77
CA MET A 252 -22.73 17.65 23.40
C MET A 252 -23.22 16.52 24.31
N TYR A 253 -23.61 16.88 25.53
CA TYR A 253 -24.27 15.95 26.45
C TYR A 253 -25.44 16.68 27.12
N ASP A 254 -26.62 16.08 27.07
CA ASP A 254 -27.87 16.65 27.58
C ASP A 254 -28.10 18.07 27.03
N SER A 255 -27.91 19.11 27.85
CA SER A 255 -28.11 20.53 27.48
C SER A 255 -26.80 21.32 27.26
N ARG A 256 -25.64 20.67 27.38
CA ARG A 256 -24.34 21.32 27.18
C ARG A 256 -23.98 21.33 25.70
N ALA A 257 -24.36 22.39 25.00
CA ALA A 257 -24.05 22.57 23.59
C ALA A 257 -22.55 22.82 23.34
N CYS A 258 -22.12 22.66 22.09
CA CYS A 258 -20.82 23.09 21.62
C CYS A 258 -20.83 24.62 21.41
N LEU A 259 -19.83 25.31 21.97
CA LEU A 259 -19.70 26.77 21.93
C LEU A 259 -18.64 27.18 20.91
N PRO A 260 -18.83 28.27 20.16
CA PRO A 260 -17.85 28.72 19.18
C PRO A 260 -16.58 29.23 19.85
N CYS A 261 -15.44 28.99 19.22
CA CYS A 261 -14.17 29.58 19.59
C CYS A 261 -14.04 30.99 19.01
N LEU A 262 -13.47 31.91 19.81
CA LEU A 262 -13.31 33.33 19.44
C LEU A 262 -12.14 33.58 18.48
N SER A 263 -11.32 32.55 18.22
CA SER A 263 -10.19 32.53 17.30
C SER A 263 -10.22 31.26 16.46
N ASP A 264 -9.62 31.28 15.26
CA ASP A 264 -9.47 30.14 14.33
C ASP A 264 -8.57 29.00 14.88
N SER A 265 -8.43 28.86 16.20
CA SER A 265 -7.40 28.04 16.84
C SER A 265 -7.72 26.55 16.92
N THR A 266 -8.96 26.12 16.63
CA THR A 266 -9.32 24.69 16.66
C THR A 266 -9.90 24.23 15.32
N ARG A 267 -9.04 23.63 14.49
CA ARG A 267 -9.43 22.91 13.26
C ARG A 267 -9.90 21.48 13.50
N TYR A 268 -10.07 21.10 14.77
CA TYR A 268 -10.30 19.73 15.20
C TYR A 268 -11.71 19.55 15.73
N ILE A 269 -12.37 18.47 15.32
CA ILE A 269 -13.61 18.04 15.93
C ILE A 269 -13.35 17.45 17.32
N GLY A 270 -14.36 17.42 18.18
CA GLY A 270 -14.22 16.79 19.49
C GLY A 270 -13.42 17.64 20.49
N SER A 271 -13.21 18.92 20.20
CA SER A 271 -12.32 19.79 20.98
C SER A 271 -12.86 20.08 22.38
N LYS A 272 -12.07 19.78 23.43
CA LYS A 272 -12.45 20.04 24.83
C LYS A 272 -12.33 21.52 25.24
N THR A 273 -11.42 22.23 24.58
CA THR A 273 -11.13 23.66 24.80
C THR A 273 -10.85 24.33 23.46
N CYS A 274 -10.82 25.67 23.41
CA CYS A 274 -10.40 26.41 22.22
C CYS A 274 -8.89 26.42 21.98
N SER A 275 -8.11 25.79 22.85
CA SER A 275 -6.68 25.59 22.65
C SER A 275 -6.43 24.23 22.00
N PRO A 276 -5.46 24.13 21.08
CA PRO A 276 -5.05 22.84 20.53
C PRO A 276 -4.68 21.85 21.64
N PRO A 277 -4.93 20.53 21.46
CA PRO A 277 -4.50 19.51 22.41
C PRO A 277 -2.98 19.56 22.66
N LYS A 278 -2.54 19.14 23.85
CA LYS A 278 -1.11 19.04 24.17
C LYS A 278 -0.41 18.07 23.21
N GLY A 279 0.53 18.56 22.41
CA GLY A 279 1.20 17.79 21.36
C GLY A 279 0.80 18.20 19.93
N ALA A 280 -0.21 19.07 19.79
CA ALA A 280 -0.59 19.68 18.52
C ALA A 280 0.26 20.91 18.14
N SER A 281 1.44 21.11 18.77
CA SER A 281 2.29 22.27 18.50
C SER A 281 2.64 22.35 17.01
N GLU A 282 2.62 23.58 16.47
CA GLU A 282 2.98 23.97 15.10
C GLU A 282 4.45 23.68 14.71
N GLU A 283 5.08 22.63 15.24
CA GLU A 283 6.50 22.31 15.03
C GLU A 283 6.72 21.11 14.08
N GLN A 284 5.65 20.43 13.63
CA GLN A 284 5.75 19.31 12.67
C GLN A 284 5.47 19.68 11.20
N SER A 285 5.03 20.92 10.93
CA SER A 285 4.84 21.39 9.55
C SER A 285 6.18 21.49 8.81
N ASP A 286 7.23 21.99 9.47
CA ASP A 286 8.52 22.27 8.81
C ASP A 286 9.40 21.03 8.63
N LEU A 287 9.36 20.07 9.55
CA LEU A 287 10.19 18.86 9.41
C LEU A 287 9.61 17.92 8.34
N LEU A 288 8.29 17.72 8.32
CA LEU A 288 7.65 16.82 7.37
C LEU A 288 7.71 17.38 5.93
N THR A 289 7.49 18.69 5.75
CA THR A 289 7.68 19.32 4.43
C THR A 289 9.14 19.28 3.99
N THR A 290 10.10 19.51 4.88
CA THR A 290 11.53 19.43 4.54
C THR A 290 11.95 18.00 4.15
N VAL A 291 11.47 16.98 4.86
CA VAL A 291 11.74 15.56 4.55
C VAL A 291 11.06 15.17 3.23
N ILE A 292 9.81 15.57 2.99
CA ILE A 292 9.11 15.29 1.72
C ILE A 292 9.82 15.98 0.55
N LEU A 293 10.24 17.24 0.72
CA LEU A 293 10.97 17.98 -0.31
C LEU A 293 12.32 17.31 -0.60
N ALA A 294 13.05 16.87 0.44
CA ALA A 294 14.31 16.16 0.31
C ALA A 294 14.12 14.81 -0.43
N LEU A 295 13.12 14.01 -0.06
CA LEU A 295 12.82 12.74 -0.73
C LEU A 295 12.41 12.94 -2.19
N PHE A 296 11.60 13.98 -2.48
CA PHE A 296 11.21 14.32 -3.84
C PHE A 296 12.42 14.74 -4.68
N THR A 297 13.34 15.54 -4.12
CA THR A 297 14.59 15.90 -4.81
C THR A 297 15.47 14.69 -5.09
N PHE A 298 15.61 13.76 -4.14
CA PHE A 298 16.36 12.51 -4.35
C PHE A 298 15.75 11.64 -5.45
N PHE A 299 14.41 11.51 -5.49
CA PHE A 299 13.72 10.77 -6.55
C PHE A 299 13.89 11.40 -7.93
N VAL A 300 13.78 12.73 -8.02
CA VAL A 300 13.97 13.46 -9.29
C VAL A 300 15.41 13.32 -9.77
N VAL A 301 16.40 13.47 -8.89
CA VAL A 301 17.82 13.28 -9.24
C VAL A 301 18.07 11.83 -9.66
N GLY A 302 17.58 10.84 -8.90
CA GLY A 302 17.71 9.42 -9.24
C GLY A 302 17.06 9.07 -10.59
N PHE A 303 15.90 9.66 -10.90
CA PHE A 303 15.24 9.48 -12.18
C PHE A 303 16.02 10.13 -13.34
N ILE A 304 16.57 11.33 -13.13
CA ILE A 304 17.43 11.99 -14.12
C ILE A 304 18.70 11.17 -14.35
N MET A 305 19.37 10.70 -13.29
CA MET A 305 20.56 9.85 -13.41
C MET A 305 20.24 8.52 -14.09
N HIS A 306 19.10 7.89 -13.78
CA HIS A 306 18.67 6.67 -14.46
C HIS A 306 18.37 6.93 -15.94
N ARG A 307 17.74 8.06 -16.28
CA ARG A 307 17.41 8.43 -17.66
C ARG A 307 18.66 8.73 -18.49
N GLU A 308 19.59 9.50 -17.94
CA GLU A 308 20.87 9.81 -18.59
C GLU A 308 21.77 8.57 -18.66
N GLY A 309 21.77 7.72 -17.62
CA GLY A 309 22.44 6.41 -17.65
C GLY A 309 21.89 5.50 -18.75
N ARG A 310 20.56 5.42 -18.91
CA ARG A 310 19.95 4.66 -20.03
C ARG A 310 20.27 5.25 -21.40
N ARG A 311 20.34 6.57 -21.53
CA ARG A 311 20.77 7.24 -22.78
C ARG A 311 22.23 6.95 -23.11
N ALA A 312 23.11 6.97 -22.11
CA ALA A 312 24.53 6.64 -22.28
C ALA A 312 24.72 5.16 -22.67
N ILE A 313 24.01 4.24 -22.02
CA ILE A 313 24.04 2.80 -22.34
C ILE A 313 23.47 2.55 -23.75
N HIS A 314 22.37 3.21 -24.12
CA HIS A 314 21.81 3.06 -25.46
C HIS A 314 22.77 3.59 -26.53
N LYS A 315 23.39 4.76 -26.30
CA LYS A 315 24.39 5.33 -27.21
C LYS A 315 25.61 4.43 -27.34
N TYR A 316 26.11 3.86 -26.23
CA TYR A 316 27.20 2.90 -26.23
C TYR A 316 26.85 1.63 -27.01
N LYS A 317 25.65 1.06 -26.82
CA LYS A 317 25.18 -0.12 -27.56
C LYS A 317 25.07 0.14 -29.07
N THR A 318 24.51 1.27 -29.49
CA THR A 318 24.44 1.61 -30.91
C THR A 318 25.81 1.80 -31.55
N THR A 319 26.76 2.44 -30.84
CA THR A 319 28.13 2.61 -31.36
C THR A 319 28.88 1.28 -31.42
N SER A 320 28.69 0.38 -30.44
CA SER A 320 29.29 -0.95 -30.49
C SER A 320 28.68 -1.84 -31.57
N GLU A 321 27.38 -1.73 -31.84
CA GLU A 321 26.73 -2.50 -32.92
C GLU A 321 27.15 -2.00 -34.32
N GLU A 322 27.38 -0.69 -34.50
CA GLU A 322 27.96 -0.15 -35.75
C GLU A 322 29.42 -0.60 -35.95
N GLU A 323 30.25 -0.56 -34.90
CA GLU A 323 31.66 -1.00 -34.97
C GLU A 323 31.80 -2.52 -35.19
N VAL A 324 30.92 -3.34 -34.61
CA VAL A 324 30.90 -4.81 -34.84
C VAL A 324 30.45 -5.13 -36.26
N ASN A 325 29.42 -4.44 -36.79
CA ASN A 325 28.96 -4.66 -38.17
C ASN A 325 29.98 -4.19 -39.23
N GLU A 326 30.75 -3.14 -38.97
CA GLU A 326 31.87 -2.75 -39.84
C GLU A 326 33.04 -3.74 -39.76
N GLY A 327 33.34 -4.29 -38.58
CA GLY A 327 34.36 -5.31 -38.38
C GLY A 327 34.02 -6.66 -39.04
N GLU A 328 32.77 -7.11 -38.94
CA GLU A 328 32.30 -8.35 -39.57
C GLU A 328 32.27 -8.26 -41.11
N ASN A 329 31.88 -7.10 -41.67
CA ASN A 329 31.94 -6.86 -43.11
C ASN A 329 33.38 -6.84 -43.64
N TRP A 330 34.33 -6.27 -42.89
CA TRP A 330 35.74 -6.26 -43.29
C TRP A 330 36.36 -7.68 -43.28
N MET A 331 36.04 -8.48 -42.25
CA MET A 331 36.57 -9.83 -42.07
C MET A 331 36.04 -10.81 -43.14
N SER A 332 34.81 -10.59 -43.64
CA SER A 332 34.23 -11.38 -44.74
C SER A 332 34.81 -11.06 -46.13
N GLU A 333 35.42 -9.89 -46.33
CA GLU A 333 35.96 -9.49 -47.65
C GLU A 333 37.47 -9.71 -47.81
N HIS A 334 38.24 -9.93 -46.72
CA HIS A 334 39.71 -9.82 -46.77
C HIS A 334 40.53 -10.94 -46.10
N VAL A 335 39.93 -12.05 -45.64
CA VAL A 335 40.69 -13.16 -45.02
C VAL A 335 40.31 -14.52 -45.63
N ASP A 336 41.09 -14.98 -46.63
CA ASP A 336 41.14 -16.38 -47.05
C ASP A 336 42.06 -17.15 -46.09
N ALA A 337 41.51 -17.68 -44.99
CA ALA A 337 42.22 -18.59 -44.09
C ALA A 337 41.85 -20.05 -44.39
N SER A 338 42.85 -20.90 -44.59
CA SER A 338 42.68 -22.34 -44.79
C SER A 338 42.17 -23.01 -43.51
N PRO A 339 41.29 -24.04 -43.57
CA PRO A 339 40.80 -24.76 -42.40
C PRO A 339 41.91 -25.29 -41.47
N ASP A 340 43.08 -25.61 -42.04
CA ASP A 340 44.22 -26.15 -41.28
C ASP A 340 44.88 -25.11 -40.35
N ASP A 341 44.71 -23.81 -40.61
CA ASP A 341 45.29 -22.73 -39.79
C ASP A 341 44.42 -22.41 -38.55
N ILE A 342 43.12 -22.72 -38.60
CA ILE A 342 42.17 -22.54 -37.49
C ILE A 342 42.34 -23.67 -36.46
N ASP A 343 42.57 -24.89 -36.92
CA ASP A 343 42.78 -26.05 -36.05
C ASP A 343 44.13 -26.00 -35.31
N ALA A 344 45.16 -25.39 -35.92
CA ALA A 344 46.44 -25.13 -35.26
C ALA A 344 46.33 -24.07 -34.12
N LEU A 345 45.43 -23.09 -34.28
CA LEU A 345 45.18 -22.05 -33.28
C LEU A 345 44.33 -22.57 -32.11
N ASP A 346 43.31 -23.38 -32.39
CA ASP A 346 42.48 -24.04 -31.36
C ASP A 346 43.27 -25.10 -30.57
N ALA A 347 44.22 -25.80 -31.20
CA ALA A 347 45.14 -26.70 -30.52
C ALA A 347 46.15 -25.97 -29.60
N PHE A 348 46.65 -24.80 -30.02
CA PHE A 348 47.56 -23.99 -29.21
C PHE A 348 46.87 -23.37 -27.98
N CYS A 349 45.60 -22.96 -28.11
CA CYS A 349 44.81 -22.46 -27.00
C CYS A 349 44.34 -23.55 -26.02
N LYS A 350 44.32 -24.83 -26.42
CA LYS A 350 43.94 -25.96 -25.56
C LYS A 350 45.07 -26.56 -24.72
N GLU A 351 46.34 -26.28 -25.04
CA GLU A 351 47.50 -26.79 -24.27
C GLU A 351 48.09 -25.79 -23.26
N THR A 352 47.56 -24.57 -23.14
CA THR A 352 48.02 -23.56 -22.17
C THR A 352 46.95 -23.25 -21.13
N ASP A 353 46.81 -24.13 -20.13
CA ASP A 353 45.94 -23.93 -18.96
C ASP A 353 46.57 -22.94 -17.96
N THR A 354 46.76 -21.69 -18.37
CA THR A 354 47.19 -20.61 -17.46
C THR A 354 46.68 -19.24 -17.90
N ASP A 355 45.94 -18.56 -16.99
CA ASP A 355 45.77 -17.11 -16.93
C ASP A 355 47.12 -16.39 -16.82
N ARG A 356 47.87 -16.29 -17.93
CA ARG A 356 49.08 -15.47 -18.01
C ARG A 356 49.15 -14.67 -19.30
N TRP A 357 49.16 -13.37 -19.10
CA TRP A 357 49.52 -12.30 -20.03
C TRP A 357 50.70 -12.68 -20.95
N LEU A 358 50.48 -12.65 -22.26
CA LEU A 358 51.52 -12.74 -23.26
C LEU A 358 52.00 -11.33 -23.63
N ASP A 359 53.19 -10.96 -23.14
CA ASP A 359 53.95 -9.82 -23.66
C ASP A 359 54.51 -10.18 -25.05
N ILE A 360 53.98 -9.57 -26.11
CA ILE A 360 54.51 -9.74 -27.46
C ILE A 360 55.84 -8.96 -27.58
N PRO A 361 56.94 -9.60 -28.01
CA PRO A 361 58.21 -8.91 -28.26
C PRO A 361 58.06 -7.86 -29.36
N LYS A 362 58.64 -6.66 -29.15
CA LYS A 362 58.61 -5.50 -30.07
C LYS A 362 59.09 -5.80 -31.52
N SER A 363 59.70 -6.95 -31.77
CA SER A 363 60.14 -7.36 -33.11
C SER A 363 59.00 -7.83 -34.03
N GLU A 364 57.84 -8.22 -33.50
CA GLU A 364 56.71 -8.68 -34.33
C GLU A 364 55.64 -7.61 -34.59
N ALA A 365 55.54 -6.58 -33.74
CA ALA A 365 54.60 -5.46 -33.90
C ALA A 365 54.86 -4.58 -35.14
N LYS A 366 56.02 -4.73 -35.82
CA LYS A 366 56.43 -3.93 -36.98
C LYS A 366 55.97 -4.47 -38.35
N LYS A 367 55.22 -5.58 -38.41
CA LYS A 367 54.72 -6.16 -39.67
C LYS A 367 53.26 -5.82 -40.01
N MET A 368 52.59 -4.97 -39.24
CA MET A 368 51.22 -4.53 -39.50
C MET A 368 51.18 -3.09 -40.07
N PRO A 369 50.54 -2.85 -41.23
CA PRO A 369 50.37 -1.50 -41.77
C PRO A 369 49.23 -0.77 -41.02
N HIS A 370 49.49 0.48 -40.62
CA HIS A 370 48.68 1.41 -39.80
C HIS A 370 48.88 1.37 -38.28
N PHE A 371 50.10 1.71 -37.84
CA PHE A 371 50.34 2.31 -36.52
C PHE A 371 50.15 3.84 -36.62
N LEU A 372 49.11 4.39 -36.00
CA LEU A 372 49.05 5.81 -35.65
C LEU A 372 49.26 5.94 -34.14
N GLU A 373 50.37 6.56 -33.76
CA GLU A 373 50.66 6.96 -32.39
C GLU A 373 49.62 7.98 -31.92
N SER A 374 48.79 7.61 -30.94
CA SER A 374 48.26 8.58 -29.98
C SER A 374 48.42 8.04 -28.57
N GLN A 375 49.26 8.72 -27.80
CA GLN A 375 49.39 8.52 -26.37
C GLN A 375 48.09 8.96 -25.68
N ASP A 376 47.26 8.00 -25.28
CA ASP A 376 46.80 7.85 -23.89
C ASP A 376 45.86 6.65 -23.76
N SER A 377 46.04 5.90 -22.67
CA SER A 377 45.68 4.50 -22.51
C SER A 377 44.16 4.25 -22.41
N ARG A 378 43.60 3.38 -23.28
CA ARG A 378 42.37 2.62 -23.01
C ARG A 378 42.63 1.13 -23.27
N ARG A 379 42.35 0.27 -22.28
CA ARG A 379 42.28 -1.20 -22.47
C ARG A 379 40.84 -1.56 -22.86
N PHE A 380 40.71 -2.42 -23.87
CA PHE A 380 39.44 -3.01 -24.31
C PHE A 380 39.33 -4.45 -23.78
N HIS A 381 38.10 -4.86 -23.47
CA HIS A 381 37.71 -6.20 -23.01
C HIS A 381 36.71 -6.75 -24.04
N ILE A 382 36.96 -7.96 -24.57
CA ILE A 382 36.06 -8.68 -25.46
C ILE A 382 35.61 -9.93 -24.69
N ASP A 383 34.31 -10.06 -24.45
CA ASP A 383 33.72 -11.20 -23.76
C ASP A 383 32.90 -12.01 -24.79
N ILE A 384 33.28 -13.27 -24.98
CA ILE A 384 32.58 -14.21 -25.88
C ILE A 384 31.89 -15.25 -25.00
N THR A 385 30.61 -15.03 -24.71
CA THR A 385 29.76 -16.06 -24.11
C THR A 385 28.91 -16.72 -25.19
N THR A 386 29.12 -18.02 -25.38
CA THR A 386 28.32 -18.88 -26.26
C THR A 386 27.09 -19.38 -25.51
N ASP A 387 25.94 -19.21 -26.15
CA ASP A 387 24.60 -19.58 -25.70
C ASP A 387 24.38 -21.10 -25.70
N LYS A 388 23.87 -21.67 -24.59
CA LYS A 388 23.22 -22.99 -24.58
C LYS A 388 22.07 -23.04 -23.55
N SER A 389 20.86 -22.93 -24.06
CA SER A 389 19.61 -23.38 -23.43
C SER A 389 19.55 -24.92 -23.26
N SER A 390 18.99 -25.41 -22.14
CA SER A 390 17.88 -26.41 -22.03
C SER A 390 17.94 -27.37 -20.80
N ASN A 391 16.81 -27.45 -20.09
CA ASN A 391 16.21 -28.52 -19.27
C ASN A 391 17.06 -29.69 -18.72
N MET A 392 16.94 -29.97 -17.40
CA MET A 392 16.45 -31.26 -16.84
C MET A 392 16.40 -31.29 -15.30
N LEU A 393 15.52 -32.16 -14.80
CA LEU A 393 15.10 -32.40 -13.42
C LEU A 393 16.18 -32.89 -12.43
N ASN A 394 15.82 -32.68 -11.15
CA ASN A 394 15.83 -33.63 -10.01
C ASN A 394 16.96 -33.60 -8.95
N LYS A 395 16.44 -33.53 -7.71
CA LYS A 395 16.86 -34.19 -6.45
C LYS A 395 18.04 -33.63 -5.64
N ASN A 396 17.67 -33.23 -4.41
CA ASN A 396 18.27 -33.53 -3.11
C ASN A 396 19.79 -33.72 -3.04
N THR A 397 20.44 -32.86 -2.26
CA THR A 397 21.24 -33.29 -1.08
C THR A 397 21.47 -32.11 -0.15
N SER A 398 21.33 -32.34 1.15
CA SER A 398 21.74 -31.43 2.20
C SER A 398 23.25 -31.39 2.32
N THR A 399 23.80 -30.24 2.69
CA THR A 399 24.87 -30.16 3.70
C THR A 399 24.97 -28.73 4.20
N GLN A 400 24.88 -28.59 5.52
CA GLN A 400 25.27 -27.42 6.28
C GLN A 400 26.75 -27.08 6.02
N LEU A 401 27.09 -25.79 6.09
CA LEU A 401 28.26 -25.32 6.82
C LEU A 401 28.12 -23.83 7.14
N GLU A 402 28.32 -23.54 8.43
CA GLU A 402 28.28 -22.26 9.11
C GLU A 402 29.47 -21.37 8.73
N ASN A 403 29.27 -20.07 8.62
CA ASN A 403 29.80 -19.03 9.51
C ASN A 403 29.80 -17.65 8.84
N GLY A 404 29.42 -16.65 9.65
CA GLY A 404 29.00 -15.32 9.18
C GLY A 404 30.10 -14.29 9.01
N ALA A 405 29.65 -13.11 8.59
CA ALA A 405 30.03 -11.79 9.10
C ALA A 405 29.18 -10.75 8.35
N GLU A 406 28.55 -9.87 9.12
CA GLU A 406 28.03 -8.59 8.64
C GLU A 406 29.18 -7.76 8.05
N ASP A 407 28.91 -7.04 6.96
CA ASP A 407 29.33 -5.66 6.73
C ASP A 407 28.97 -5.23 5.31
N ALA A 408 27.86 -4.50 5.19
CA ALA A 408 27.49 -3.80 3.98
C ALA A 408 28.23 -2.45 3.93
N TRP A 409 29.23 -2.33 3.06
CA TRP A 409 29.85 -1.06 2.71
C TRP A 409 29.34 -0.60 1.33
N ILE A 410 28.61 0.51 1.31
CA ILE A 410 28.30 1.26 0.10
C ILE A 410 29.41 2.31 -0.07
N ASP A 411 30.34 2.06 -0.98
CA ASP A 411 31.32 3.06 -1.41
C ASP A 411 30.72 3.93 -2.52
N MET A 412 30.55 5.23 -2.25
CA MET A 412 30.27 6.25 -3.27
C MET A 412 31.58 6.69 -3.95
N PRO A 413 31.64 6.77 -5.29
CA PRO A 413 32.75 7.44 -5.95
C PRO A 413 32.66 8.97 -5.80
N ARG A 414 33.79 9.55 -5.37
CA ARG A 414 34.08 10.99 -5.37
C ARG A 414 33.84 11.61 -6.75
N ILE A 415 33.13 12.74 -6.75
CA ILE A 415 33.04 13.66 -7.88
C ILE A 415 34.31 14.52 -7.89
N ILE A 416 35.01 14.55 -9.03
CA ILE A 416 35.83 15.69 -9.47
C ILE A 416 35.11 16.30 -10.66
#